data_AF-A0A382UV04-F1
#
_entry.id   AF-A0A382UV04-F1
#
_cell.length_a   1.000
_cell.length_b   1.000
_cell.length_c   1.000
_cell.angle_alpha   90.00
_cell.angle_beta   90.00
_cell.angle_gamma   90.00
#
_symmetry.space_group_name_H-M   'P 1'
#
loop_
_entity.id
_entity.type
_entity.pdbx_description
1 polymer ?
#
loop_
_entity_poly.entity_id
_entity_poly.type
_entity_poly.pdbx_seq_one_letter_code
_entity_poly.pdbx_strand_id
1 'polypeptide(L)' 'MNRQDQIKQLEQDWNNNPRWNNCERPYSATEVVNLRCSVNIEYTLAKRGAEK' A
#
# COMPACT_ATOMS: atom_id res chain seq x y z
N MET A 1 -12.82 3.40 -7.87
CA MET A 1 -11.40 3.84 -7.78
C MET A 1 -10.63 3.12 -8.85
N ASN A 2 -9.94 3.84 -9.74
CA ASN A 2 -9.24 3.21 -10.84
C ASN A 2 -7.89 2.62 -10.35
N ARG A 3 -7.37 1.58 -11.01
CA ARG A 3 -6.07 0.98 -10.63
C ARG A 3 -4.94 2.01 -10.64
N GLN A 4 -4.96 2.94 -11.59
CA GLN A 4 -4.00 4.03 -11.69
C GLN A 4 -4.01 4.95 -10.46
N ASP A 5 -5.18 5.22 -9.89
CA ASP A 5 -5.30 6.06 -8.69
C ASP A 5 -4.76 5.33 -7.45
N GLN A 6 -4.99 4.02 -7.36
CA GLN A 6 -4.48 3.18 -6.27
C GLN A 6 -2.95 3.09 -6.29
N ILE A 7 -2.35 3.02 -7.48
CA ILE A 7 -0.90 3.02 -7.66
C ILE A 7 -0.33 4.34 -7.14
N LYS A 8 -0.86 5.48 -7.61
CA LYS A 8 -0.39 6.81 -7.19
C LYS A 8 -0.51 7.02 -5.69
N GLN A 9 -1.62 6.58 -5.09
CA GLN A 9 -1.79 6.68 -3.64
C GLN A 9 -0.80 5.81 -2.86
N LEU A 10 -0.51 4.59 -3.35
CA LEU A 10 0.45 3.71 -2.71
C LEU A 10 1.88 4.26 -2.79
N GLU A 11 2.27 4.82 -3.95
CA GLU A 11 3.57 5.46 -4.13
C GLU A 11 3.72 6.69 -3.23
N GLN A 12 2.66 7.51 -3.13
CA GLN A 12 2.64 8.64 -2.21
C GLN A 12 2.74 8.20 -0.74
N ASP A 13 2.04 7.13 -0.34
CA ASP A 13 2.14 6.60 1.03
C ASP A 13 3.57 6.10 1.31
N TRP A 14 4.19 5.39 0.37
CA TRP A 14 5.57 4.93 0.55
C TRP A 14 6.59 6.07 0.69
N ASN A 15 6.39 7.18 -0.03
CA ASN A 15 7.29 8.32 0.01
C ASN A 15 7.06 9.25 1.20
N ASN A 16 5.80 9.42 1.62
CA ASN A 16 5.42 10.41 2.64
C ASN A 16 5.36 9.81 4.05
N ASN A 17 5.12 8.51 4.17
CA ASN A 17 4.90 7.90 5.47
C ASN A 17 6.23 7.53 6.14
N PRO A 18 6.55 8.08 7.33
CA PRO A 18 7.79 7.77 8.04
C PRO A 18 7.88 6.30 8.44
N ARG A 19 6.75 5.57 8.45
CA ARG A 19 6.70 4.12 8.68
C ARG A 19 7.59 3.32 7.73
N TRP A 20 7.77 3.81 6.51
CA TRP A 20 8.51 3.16 5.44
C TRP A 20 9.92 3.74 5.25
N ASN A 21 10.36 4.63 6.13
CA ASN A 21 11.70 5.20 6.07
C ASN A 21 12.75 4.09 6.22
N ASN A 22 13.67 3.97 5.25
CA ASN A 22 14.66 2.90 5.10
C ASN A 22 14.12 1.52 4.66
N CYS A 23 12.90 1.42 4.12
CA CYS A 23 12.39 0.17 3.55
C CYS A 23 12.70 0.08 2.05
N GLU A 24 13.71 -0.70 1.66
CA GLU A 24 13.97 -1.04 0.26
C GLU A 24 13.02 -2.14 -0.23
N ARG A 25 12.39 -1.93 -1.38
CA ARG A 25 11.48 -2.89 -2.01
C ARG A 25 12.00 -3.24 -3.41
N PRO A 26 12.22 -4.53 -3.74
CA PRO A 26 12.67 -4.93 -5.08
C PRO A 26 11.52 -5.00 -6.10
N TYR A 27 10.36 -4.40 -5.80
CA TYR A 27 9.15 -4.42 -6.61
C TYR A 27 8.43 -3.06 -6.56
N SER A 28 7.65 -2.78 -7.59
CA SER A 28 6.93 -1.53 -7.79
C SER A 28 5.54 -1.52 -7.15
N ALA A 29 4.97 -0.32 -6.95
CA ALA A 29 3.59 -0.16 -6.50
C ALA A 29 2.58 -0.77 -7.49
N THR A 30 2.92 -0.79 -8.78
CA THR A 30 2.09 -1.38 -9.85
C THR A 30 1.92 -2.89 -9.66
N GLU A 31 2.99 -3.60 -9.29
CA GLU A 31 2.95 -5.04 -9.07
C GLU A 31 2.09 -5.39 -7.86
N VAL A 32 2.16 -4.57 -6.80
CA VAL A 32 1.32 -4.73 -5.61
C VAL A 32 -0.16 -4.50 -5.92
N VAL A 33 -0.50 -3.53 -6.77
CA VAL A 33 -1.90 -3.28 -7.18
C VAL A 33 -2.39 -4.35 -8.16
N ASN A 34 -1.53 -4.87 -9.04
CA ASN A 34 -1.88 -5.95 -9.97
C ASN A 34 -2.19 -7.27 -9.25
N LEU A 35 -1.46 -7.58 -8.18
CA LEU A 35 -1.71 -8.75 -7.33
C LEU A 35 -2.91 -8.54 -6.39
N ARG A 36 -3.30 -7.29 -6.14
CA ARG A 36 -4.52 -7.01 -5.36
C ARG A 36 -5.75 -7.38 -6.18
N CYS A 37 -6.55 -8.26 -5.60
CA CYS A 37 -7.84 -8.63 -6.17
C CYS A 37 -8.74 -7.38 -6.30
N SER A 38 -9.70 -7.41 -7.22
CA SER A 38 -10.57 -6.25 -7.49
C SER A 38 -11.38 -5.80 -6.27
N VAL A 39 -11.61 -6.69 -5.31
CA VAL A 39 -12.32 -6.42 -4.07
C VAL A 39 -11.31 -6.31 -2.94
N ASN A 40 -11.27 -5.14 -2.31
CA ASN A 40 -10.35 -4.85 -1.23
C ASN A 40 -11.04 -5.08 0.12
N ILE A 41 -10.69 -6.16 0.81
CA ILE A 41 -11.25 -6.51 2.13
C ILE A 41 -10.51 -5.70 3.21
N GLU A 42 -11.26 -5.13 4.16
CA GLU A 42 -10.69 -4.36 5.27
C GLU A 42 -10.25 -5.26 6.43
N TYR A 43 -8.97 -5.18 6.81
CA TYR A 43 -8.38 -5.95 7.92
C TYR A 43 -8.22 -5.08 9.17
N THR A 44 -9.35 -4.78 9.82
CA THR A 44 -9.45 -3.81 10.93
C THR A 44 -8.52 -4.11 12.11
N LEU A 45 -8.43 -5.36 12.55
CA LEU A 45 -7.57 -5.76 13.68
C LEU A 45 -6.09 -5.66 13.32
N ALA A 46 -5.70 -6.12 12.12
CA ALA A 46 -4.32 -6.08 11.66
C ALA A 46 -3.82 -4.63 11.51
N LYS A 47 -4.67 -3.74 10.98
CA LYS A 47 -4.37 -2.31 10.85
C LYS A 47 -4.13 -1.67 12.22
N ARG A 48 -5.06 -1.83 13.16
CA ARG A 48 -4.94 -1.27 14.52
C ARG A 48 -3.74 -1.83 15.28
N GLY A 49 -3.39 -3.10 15.05
CA GLY A 49 -2.22 -3.72 15.66
C GLY A 49 -0.89 -3.19 15.12
N ALA A 50 -0.83 -2.81 13.84
CA ALA A 50 0.37 -2.27 13.21
C ALA A 50 0.57 -0.75 13.44
N GLU A 51 -0.50 -0.03 13.81
CA GLU A 51 -0.49 1.39 14.15
C GLU A 51 -0.12 1.69 15.62
N LYS A 52 -0.33 0.71 16.53
CA LYS A 52 0.06 0.80 17.94
C LYS A 52 1.54 0.55 18.14
#